data_AF-A0A920MPP4-F1
#
_entry.id   AF-A0A920MPP4-F1
#
_cell.length_a   1.000
_cell.length_b   1.000
_cell.length_c   1.000
_cell.angle_alpha   90.00
_cell.angle_beta   90.00
_cell.angle_gamma   90.00
#
_symmetry.space_group_name_H-M   'P 1'
#
loop_
_entity.id
_entity.type
_entity.pdbx_description
1 polymer ?
#
loop_
_entity_poly.entity_id
_entity_poly.type
_entity_poly.pdbx_seq_one_letter_code
_entity_poly.pdbx_strand_id
1 'polypeptide(L)'
;MVLSQAFHGFCYAFFFAAAYIYVDKIAEDDVRHSAQTVFGIIILGGGPVIGGWLSGYLQNAYTVVSGPGLLVFDYSMFWYTLSAIGLVTTAAFYLLFYEQTE
;
A
#
# COMPACT_ATOMS: atom_id res chain seq x y z
N MET A 1 -12.71 5.14 12.48
CA MET A 1 -11.45 4.36 12.52
C MET A 1 -11.68 2.85 12.67
N VAL A 2 -12.54 2.36 13.57
CA VAL A 2 -12.76 0.90 13.75
C VAL A 2 -13.17 0.18 12.46
N LEU A 3 -14.16 0.71 11.73
CA LEU A 3 -14.61 0.12 10.46
C LEU A 3 -13.49 0.08 9.40
N SER A 4 -12.70 1.16 9.31
CA SER A 4 -11.54 1.24 8.42
C SER A 4 -10.52 0.14 8.73
N GLN A 5 -10.22 -0.12 10.00
CA GLN A 5 -9.24 -1.15 10.36
C GLN A 5 -9.75 -2.56 10.10
N ALA A 6 -11.05 -2.81 10.25
CA ALA A 6 -11.67 -4.08 9.86
C ALA A 6 -11.53 -4.31 8.34
N PHE A 7 -11.85 -3.30 7.52
CA PHE A 7 -11.67 -3.38 6.07
C PHE A 7 -10.21 -3.55 5.67
N HIS A 8 -9.29 -2.85 6.34
CA HIS A 8 -7.85 -3.03 6.12
C HIS A 8 -7.44 -4.48 6.35
N GLY A 9 -7.83 -5.10 7.47
CA GLY A 9 -7.51 -6.50 7.77
C GLY A 9 -8.05 -7.47 6.70
N PHE A 10 -9.27 -7.23 6.23
CA PHE A 10 -9.86 -8.01 5.14
C PHE A 10 -9.04 -7.86 3.84
N CYS A 11 -8.83 -6.64 3.36
CA CYS A 11 -8.06 -6.37 2.13
C CYS A 11 -6.62 -6.90 2.22
N TYR A 12 -5.99 -6.75 3.38
CA TYR A 12 -4.64 -7.24 3.65
C TYR A 12 -4.55 -8.75 3.42
N ALA A 13 -5.47 -9.54 3.99
CA ALA A 13 -5.45 -10.99 3.83
C ALA A 13 -5.59 -11.43 2.36
N PHE A 14 -6.53 -10.83 1.61
CA PHE A 14 -6.73 -11.16 0.20
C PHE A 14 -5.56 -10.77 -0.68
N PHE A 15 -4.95 -9.60 -0.44
CA PHE A 15 -3.78 -9.15 -1.18
C PHE A 15 -2.63 -10.16 -1.07
N PHE A 16 -2.30 -10.58 0.15
CA PHE A 16 -1.22 -11.55 0.37
C PHE A 16 -1.58 -12.94 -0.17
N ALA A 17 -2.81 -13.42 0.06
CA ALA A 17 -3.22 -14.73 -0.43
C ALA A 17 -3.17 -14.79 -1.97
N ALA A 18 -3.74 -13.79 -2.66
CA ALA A 18 -3.72 -13.73 -4.11
C ALA A 18 -2.29 -13.58 -4.66
N ALA A 19 -1.45 -12.77 -4.02
CA ALA A 19 -0.07 -12.60 -4.44
C ALA A 19 0.75 -13.89 -4.31
N TYR A 20 0.61 -14.64 -3.21
CA TYR A 20 1.32 -15.90 -3.05
C TYR A 20 0.83 -16.96 -4.04
N ILE A 21 -0.48 -17.07 -4.28
CA ILE A 21 -1.03 -17.94 -5.33
C ILE A 21 -0.45 -17.56 -6.71
N TYR A 22 -0.37 -16.27 -7.01
CA TYR A 22 0.18 -15.78 -8.26
C TYR A 22 1.67 -16.10 -8.40
N VAL A 23 2.48 -15.83 -7.37
CA VAL A 23 3.91 -16.16 -7.34
C VAL A 23 4.14 -17.65 -7.55
N ASP A 24 3.35 -18.51 -6.90
CA ASP A 24 3.46 -19.96 -7.07
C ASP A 24 3.08 -20.42 -8.48
N LYS A 25 2.11 -19.76 -9.11
CA LYS A 25 1.72 -20.07 -10.51
C LYS A 25 2.84 -19.76 -11.50
N ILE A 26 3.64 -18.72 -11.27
CA ILE A 26 4.67 -18.25 -12.21
C ILE A 26 6.08 -18.78 -11.92
N ALA A 27 6.39 -19.14 -10.67
CA ALA A 27 7.71 -19.59 -10.26
C ALA A 27 7.87 -21.11 -10.37
N GLU A 28 9.06 -21.54 -10.80
CA GLU A 28 9.47 -22.97 -10.81
C GLU A 28 9.51 -23.54 -9.38
N ASP A 29 9.22 -24.84 -9.25
CA ASP A 29 9.02 -25.51 -7.96
C ASP A 29 10.19 -25.35 -6.98
N ASP A 30 11.42 -25.30 -7.48
CA ASP A 30 12.64 -25.17 -6.69
C ASP A 30 12.91 -23.75 -6.17
N VAL A 31 12.31 -22.72 -6.78
CA VAL A 31 12.52 -21.30 -6.43
C VAL A 31 11.30 -20.60 -5.82
N ARG A 32 10.12 -21.24 -5.76
CA ARG A 32 8.88 -20.64 -5.21
C ARG A 32 9.06 -19.96 -3.86
N HIS A 33 9.64 -20.66 -2.89
CA HIS A 33 9.83 -20.12 -1.54
C HIS A 33 10.75 -18.88 -1.53
N SER A 34 11.79 -18.90 -2.36
CA SER A 34 12.69 -17.75 -2.53
C SER A 34 11.95 -16.57 -3.17
N ALA A 35 11.13 -16.81 -4.19
CA ALA A 35 10.32 -15.78 -4.85
C ALA A 35 9.30 -15.14 -3.89
N GLN A 36 8.59 -15.95 -3.09
CA GLN A 36 7.69 -15.45 -2.05
C GLN A 36 8.43 -14.62 -0.98
N THR A 37 9.65 -15.04 -0.62
CA THR A 37 10.49 -14.29 0.33
C THR A 37 10.87 -12.92 -0.24
N VAL A 38 11.27 -12.85 -1.51
CA VAL A 38 11.56 -11.57 -2.19
C VAL A 38 10.32 -10.67 -2.22
N PHE A 39 9.15 -11.22 -2.57
CA PHE A 39 7.88 -10.48 -2.50
C PHE A 39 7.63 -9.94 -1.07
N GLY A 40 7.80 -10.77 -0.05
CA GLY A 40 7.67 -10.37 1.35
C GLY A 40 8.62 -9.25 1.75
N ILE A 41 9.90 -9.32 1.36
CA ILE A 41 10.89 -8.25 1.62
C ILE A 41 10.47 -6.94 0.96
N ILE A 42 9.94 -6.99 -0.25
CA ILE A 42 9.47 -5.79 -0.95
C ILE A 42 8.28 -5.17 -0.22
N ILE A 43 7.25 -5.96 0.09
CA ILE A 43 5.99 -5.46 0.64
C ILE A 43 6.08 -5.12 2.12
N LEU A 44 6.82 -5.89 2.92
CA LEU A 44 6.90 -5.72 4.38
C LEU A 44 8.23 -5.11 4.84
N GLY A 45 9.24 -5.05 3.97
CA GLY A 45 10.53 -4.42 4.25
C GLY A 45 10.65 -3.06 3.56
N GLY A 46 10.92 -3.06 2.25
CA GLY A 46 11.21 -1.84 1.49
C GLY A 46 10.02 -0.89 1.39
N GLY A 47 8.82 -1.43 1.14
CA GLY A 47 7.58 -0.67 1.01
C GLY A 47 7.30 0.23 2.22
N PRO A 48 7.26 -0.32 3.45
CA PRO A 48 7.02 0.49 4.66
C PRO A 48 8.10 1.52 4.94
N VAL A 49 9.37 1.25 4.58
CA VAL A 49 10.46 2.23 4.75
C VAL A 49 10.22 3.46 3.85
N ILE A 50 9.98 3.23 2.55
CA ILE A 50 9.71 4.31 1.60
C ILE A 50 8.38 5.00 1.94
N GLY A 51 7.34 4.21 2.22
CA GLY A 51 6.01 4.69 2.58
C GLY A 51 6.01 5.53 3.84
N GLY A 52 6.80 5.15 4.86
CA GLY A 52 6.97 5.92 6.09
C GLY A 52 7.61 7.28 5.84
N TRP A 53 8.67 7.32 5.03
CA TRP A 53 9.33 8.57 4.66
C TRP A 53 8.40 9.52 3.87
N LEU A 54 7.71 8.99 2.85
CA LEU A 54 6.74 9.76 2.06
C LEU A 54 5.55 10.23 2.91
N SER A 55 5.05 9.39 3.81
CA SER A 55 3.97 9.75 4.73
C SER A 55 4.40 10.84 5.71
N GLY A 56 5.65 10.85 6.16
CA GLY A 56 6.21 11.93 6.98
C GLY A 56 6.24 13.26 6.22
N TYR A 57 6.66 13.24 4.95
CA TYR A 57 6.59 14.44 4.09
C TYR A 57 5.15 14.96 3.94
N LEU A 58 4.21 14.05 3.67
CA LEU A 58 2.79 14.39 3.53
C LEU A 58 2.18 14.90 4.84
N GLN A 59 2.56 14.32 5.98
CA GLN A 59 2.14 14.76 7.30
C GLN A 59 2.58 16.21 7.57
N ASN A 60 3.82 16.55 7.22
CA ASN A 60 4.31 17.93 7.37
C ASN A 60 3.52 18.91 6.50
N ALA A 61 3.13 18.51 5.28
CA ALA A 61 2.33 19.34 4.38
C ALA A 61 0.91 19.62 4.91
N TYR A 62 0.32 18.69 5.66
CA TYR A 62 -1.03 18.84 6.25
C TYR A 62 -1.02 19.23 7.73
N THR A 63 0.14 19.61 8.27
CA THR A 63 0.24 20.17 9.62
C THR A 63 0.35 21.69 9.51
N VAL A 64 -0.66 22.40 10.01
CA VAL A 64 -0.77 23.87 9.90
C VAL A 64 -0.68 24.54 11.26
N VAL A 65 -0.16 25.77 11.28
CA VAL A 65 -0.10 26.61 12.49
C VAL A 65 -1.46 27.28 12.71
N SER A 66 -2.14 26.96 13.81
CA SER A 66 -3.47 27.49 14.16
C SER A 66 -3.43 28.47 15.33
N GLY A 67 -2.31 29.16 15.52
CA GLY A 67 -2.06 30.13 16.61
C GLY A 67 -0.60 30.10 17.08
N PRO A 68 -0.21 30.93 18.06
CA PRO A 68 1.17 30.97 18.55
C PRO A 68 1.61 29.60 19.09
N GLY A 69 2.45 28.91 18.32
CA GLY A 69 3.00 27.60 18.67
C GLY A 69 2.04 26.39 18.57
N LEU A 70 0.80 26.58 18.11
CA LEU A 70 -0.16 25.48 17.98
C LEU A 70 -0.10 24.86 16.59
N LEU A 71 0.37 23.63 16.51
CA LEU A 71 0.31 22.80 15.31
C LEU A 71 -0.97 21.95 15.32
N VAL A 72 -1.74 22.01 14.24
CA VAL A 72 -2.94 21.20 14.03
C VAL A 72 -2.74 20.37 12.78
N PHE A 73 -2.91 19.06 12.92
CA PHE A 73 -2.80 18.11 11.82
C PHE A 73 -4.16 17.82 11.20
N ASP A 74 -4.30 18.07 9.89
CA ASP A 74 -5.51 17.74 9.13
C ASP A 74 -5.50 16.27 8.71
N TYR A 75 -6.12 15.43 9.55
CA TYR A 75 -6.29 14.01 9.28
C TYR A 75 -7.11 13.74 8.02
N SER A 76 -8.12 14.57 7.73
CA SER A 76 -9.05 14.31 6.63
C SER A 76 -8.33 14.42 5.30
N MET A 77 -7.61 15.54 5.10
CA MET A 77 -6.85 15.77 3.87
C MET A 77 -5.71 14.76 3.69
N PHE A 78 -5.04 14.37 4.77
CA PHE A 78 -4.03 13.32 4.72
C PHE A 78 -4.58 11.99 4.20
N TRP A 79 -5.68 11.50 4.79
CA TRP A 79 -6.26 10.20 4.39
C TRP A 79 -6.96 10.24 3.03
N TYR A 80 -7.57 11.36 2.64
CA TYR A 80 -8.14 11.51 1.30
C TYR A 80 -7.05 11.50 0.22
N THR A 81 -5.90 12.10 0.49
CA THR A 81 -4.76 12.07 -0.44
C THR A 81 -4.24 10.64 -0.64
N LEU A 82 -4.06 9.89 0.45
CA LEU A 82 -3.67 8.48 0.38
C LEU A 82 -4.73 7.63 -0.35
N SER A 83 -6.02 7.92 -0.12
CA SER A 83 -7.13 7.23 -0.79
C SER A 83 -7.13 7.51 -2.31
N ALA A 84 -6.87 8.77 -2.71
CA ALA A 84 -6.77 9.15 -4.11
C ALA A 84 -5.58 8.45 -4.79
N ILE A 85 -4.42 8.40 -4.14
CA ILE A 85 -3.24 7.67 -4.64
C ILE A 85 -3.57 6.18 -4.83
N GLY A 86 -4.23 5.55 -3.86
CA GLY A 86 -4.65 4.15 -3.95
C GLY A 86 -5.64 3.89 -5.10
N LEU A 87 -6.61 4.80 -5.29
CA LEU A 87 -7.59 4.70 -6.38
C LEU A 87 -6.92 4.86 -7.75
N VAL A 88 -6.02 5.84 -7.91
CA VAL A 88 -5.24 6.04 -9.14
C VAL A 88 -4.36 4.83 -9.42
N THR A 89 -3.70 4.27 -8.40
CA THR A 89 -2.88 3.06 -8.54
C THR A 89 -3.71 1.86 -8.98
N THR A 90 -4.91 1.69 -8.41
CA THR A 90 -5.85 0.63 -8.80
C THR A 90 -6.30 0.80 -10.25
N ALA A 91 -6.67 2.02 -10.64
CA ALA A 91 -7.07 2.32 -12.02
C ALA A 91 -5.91 2.09 -13.00
N ALA A 92 -4.70 2.53 -12.66
CA ALA A 92 -3.50 2.27 -13.46
C ALA A 92 -3.22 0.78 -13.59
N PHE A 93 -3.32 0.00 -12.50
CA PHE A 93 -3.13 -1.44 -12.55
C PHE A 93 -4.16 -2.12 -13.47
N TYR A 94 -5.44 -1.78 -13.31
CA TYR A 94 -6.52 -2.31 -14.14
C TYR A 94 -6.36 -2.00 -15.63
N LEU A 95 -5.88 -0.80 -15.97
CA LEU A 95 -5.72 -0.37 -17.36
C LEU A 95 -4.42 -0.89 -18.01
N LEU A 96 -3.34 -1.02 -17.23
CA LEU A 96 -2.02 -1.37 -17.77
C LEU A 96 -1.74 -2.89 -17.74
N PHE A 97 -2.32 -3.62 -16.79
CA PHE A 97 -2.06 -5.05 -16.59
C PHE A 97 -3.26 -5.91 -17.02
N TYR A 98 -3.68 -5.78 -18.27
CA TYR A 98 -4.61 -6.73 -18.86
C TYR A 98 -3.88 -8.05 -19.15
N GLU A 99 -4.45 -9.19 -18.74
CA GLU A 99 -3.88 -10.51 -19.02
C GLU A 99 -3.86 -10.77 -20.53
N GLN A 100 -2.70 -11.13 -21.08
CA GLN A 100 -2.61 -11.81 -22.36
C GLN A 100 -3.04 -13.26 -22.12
N THR A 101 -4.25 -13.61 -22.53
CA THR A 101 -4.70 -15.00 -22.61
C THR A 101 -3.91 -15.69 -23.73
N GLU A 102 -2.85 -16.40 -23.37
CA GLU A 102 -2.35 -17.54 -24.15
C GLU A 102 -2.96 -18.84 -23.62
#